data_AF-A0AAV7GXC8-F1
#
_entry.id   AF-A0AAV7GXC8-F1
#
_cell.length_a   1.000
_cell.length_b   1.000
_cell.length_c   1.000
_cell.angle_alpha   90.00
_cell.angle_beta   90.00
_cell.angle_gamma   90.00
#
_symmetry.space_group_name_H-M   'P 1'
#
loop_
_entity.id
_entity.type
_entity.pdbx_description
1 polymer ?
#
loop_
_entity_poly.entity_id
_entity_poly.type
_entity_poly.pdbx_seq_one_letter_code
_entity_poly.pdbx_strand_id
1 'polypeptide(L)'
;MVVKEQKQRNEGLQIEIRKILRNAIDPLQSLELIDSIQRHGVAYHFEQEIDDILHRLHKINIDDDDLYAIALHFRLLRQQRYQITSDIFNRFLDDNGDFQDCLCNNVKALLSLYEDAYLGFPDEDILEKA
;
A
#
# COMPACT_ATOMS: atom_id res chain seq x y z
N MET A 1 -38.59 -5.49 -3.51
CA MET A 1 -38.38 -4.06 -3.78
C MET A 1 -37.05 -3.60 -3.18
N VAL A 2 -36.84 -3.73 -1.88
CA VAL A 2 -35.60 -3.34 -1.14
C VAL A 2 -34.29 -3.89 -1.74
N VAL A 3 -34.24 -5.17 -2.14
CA VAL A 3 -33.01 -5.77 -2.71
C VAL A 3 -32.61 -5.14 -4.06
N LYS A 4 -33.58 -4.71 -4.88
CA LYS A 4 -33.30 -4.04 -6.15
C LYS A 4 -32.74 -2.63 -5.93
N GLU A 5 -33.29 -1.89 -4.97
CA GLU A 5 -32.82 -0.55 -4.61
C GLU A 5 -31.39 -0.59 -4.05
N GLN A 6 -31.10 -1.54 -3.15
CA GLN A 6 -29.76 -1.70 -2.60
C GLN A 6 -28.72 -2.07 -3.67
N LYS A 7 -29.10 -2.94 -4.61
CA LYS A 7 -28.23 -3.30 -5.74
C LYS A 7 -27.92 -2.08 -6.61
N GLN A 8 -28.93 -1.28 -6.96
CA GLN A 8 -28.77 -0.08 -7.78
C GLN A 8 -27.92 0.99 -7.07
N ARG A 9 -28.10 1.15 -5.75
CA ARG A 9 -27.25 2.03 -4.94
C ARG A 9 -25.80 1.56 -4.94
N ASN A 10 -25.55 0.26 -4.77
CA ASN A 10 -24.20 -0.31 -4.81
C ASN A 10 -23.52 -0.09 -6.17
N GLU A 11 -24.24 -0.29 -7.27
CA GLU A 11 -23.74 -0.01 -8.63
C GLU A 11 -23.36 1.47 -8.79
N GLY A 12 -24.18 2.38 -8.28
CA GLY A 12 -23.87 3.82 -8.25
C GLY A 12 -22.60 4.15 -7.48
N LEU A 13 -22.44 3.59 -6.28
CA LEU A 13 -21.25 3.78 -5.45
C LEU A 13 -19.99 3.21 -6.10
N GLN A 14 -20.07 2.06 -6.76
CA GLN A 14 -18.94 1.50 -7.51
C GLN A 14 -18.50 2.41 -8.65
N ILE A 15 -19.44 3.05 -9.36
CA ILE A 15 -19.11 4.02 -10.42
C ILE A 15 -18.37 5.22 -9.83
N GLU A 16 -18.79 5.70 -8.66
CA GLU A 16 -18.14 6.81 -7.98
C GLU A 16 -16.71 6.46 -7.53
N ILE A 17 -16.51 5.29 -6.89
CA ILE A 17 -15.19 4.81 -6.50
C ILE A 17 -14.25 4.66 -7.70
N ARG A 18 -14.75 4.12 -8.83
CA ARG A 18 -13.94 4.03 -10.07
C ARG A 18 -13.48 5.40 -10.57
N LYS A 19 -14.33 6.43 -10.46
CA LYS A 19 -13.94 7.80 -10.83
C LYS A 19 -12.87 8.34 -9.89
N ILE A 20 -13.00 8.10 -8.59
CA ILE A 20 -12.00 8.53 -7.60
C ILE A 20 -10.66 7.85 -7.88
N LEU A 21 -10.64 6.53 -8.09
CA LEU A 21 -9.44 5.76 -8.41
C LEU A 21 -8.74 6.29 -9.68
N ARG A 22 -9.48 6.48 -10.78
CA ARG A 22 -8.92 6.99 -12.04
C ARG A 22 -8.36 8.41 -11.94
N ASN A 23 -8.92 9.22 -11.05
CA ASN A 23 -8.51 10.60 -10.84
C ASN A 23 -7.52 10.75 -9.67
N ALA A 24 -7.09 9.66 -9.04
CA ALA A 24 -6.12 9.72 -7.97
C ALA A 24 -4.75 10.12 -8.53
N ILE A 25 -4.23 11.27 -8.08
CA ILE A 25 -2.94 11.83 -8.54
C ILE A 25 -1.88 11.69 -7.44
N ASP A 26 -2.26 11.93 -6.20
CA ASP A 26 -1.37 11.83 -5.05
C ASP A 26 -0.98 10.36 -4.75
N PRO A 27 0.31 10.02 -4.71
CA PRO A 27 0.76 8.64 -4.51
C PRO A 27 0.27 8.03 -3.20
N LEU A 28 0.41 8.75 -2.08
CA LEU A 28 0.06 8.23 -0.75
C LEU A 28 -1.45 8.00 -0.64
N GLN A 29 -2.27 9.00 -1.01
CA GLN A 29 -3.72 8.86 -1.00
C GLN A 29 -4.20 7.73 -1.92
N SER A 30 -3.52 7.52 -3.05
CA SER A 30 -3.82 6.39 -3.95
C SER A 30 -3.58 5.05 -3.26
N LEU A 31 -2.44 4.90 -2.57
CA LEU A 31 -2.10 3.69 -1.82
C LEU A 31 -3.09 3.46 -0.66
N GLU A 32 -3.43 4.49 0.10
CA GLU A 32 -4.39 4.41 1.22
C GLU A 32 -5.79 4.01 0.74
N LEU A 33 -6.21 4.53 -0.41
CA LEU A 33 -7.48 4.17 -1.02
C LEU A 33 -7.50 2.69 -1.45
N ILE A 34 -6.44 2.22 -2.10
CA ILE A 34 -6.29 0.81 -2.48
C ILE A 34 -6.31 -0.09 -1.26
N ASP A 35 -5.53 0.25 -0.23
CA ASP A 35 -5.45 -0.51 1.01
C ASP A 35 -6.80 -0.62 1.70
N SER A 36 -7.52 0.50 1.78
CA SER A 36 -8.88 0.53 2.32
C SER A 36 -9.80 -0.39 1.50
N ILE A 37 -9.81 -0.28 0.18
CA ILE A 37 -10.66 -1.13 -0.70
C ILE A 37 -10.36 -2.62 -0.51
N GLN A 38 -9.08 -2.99 -0.38
CA GLN A 38 -8.65 -4.37 -0.15
C GLN A 38 -9.07 -4.86 1.25
N ARG A 39 -8.82 -4.09 2.31
CA ARG A 39 -9.23 -4.44 3.69
C ARG A 39 -10.74 -4.55 3.86
N HIS A 40 -11.52 -3.79 3.09
CA HIS A 40 -12.99 -3.91 3.07
C HIS A 40 -13.49 -5.13 2.28
N GLY A 41 -12.62 -5.90 1.64
CA GLY A 41 -12.99 -7.12 0.93
C GLY A 41 -13.75 -6.89 -0.37
N VAL A 42 -13.67 -5.68 -0.95
CA VAL A 42 -14.40 -5.29 -2.17
C VAL A 42 -13.51 -5.00 -3.37
N ALA A 43 -12.20 -5.29 -3.26
CA ALA A 43 -11.22 -5.06 -4.32
C ALA A 43 -11.54 -5.76 -5.64
N TYR A 44 -12.24 -6.90 -5.60
CA TYR A 44 -12.65 -7.65 -6.80
C TYR A 44 -13.55 -6.85 -7.76
N HIS A 45 -14.14 -5.73 -7.32
CA HIS A 45 -14.90 -4.83 -8.18
C HIS A 45 -14.04 -3.83 -8.98
N PHE A 46 -12.76 -3.71 -8.62
CA PHE A 46 -11.86 -2.63 -9.05
C PHE A 46 -10.47 -3.14 -9.45
N GLU A 47 -10.33 -4.43 -9.79
CA GLU A 47 -9.04 -5.06 -10.06
C GLU A 47 -8.24 -4.31 -11.14
N GLN A 48 -8.91 -3.90 -12.22
CA GLN A 48 -8.28 -3.14 -13.30
C GLN A 48 -7.81 -1.76 -12.82
N GLU A 49 -8.66 -1.00 -12.12
CA GLU A 49 -8.26 0.31 -11.60
C GLU A 49 -7.11 0.22 -10.60
N ILE A 50 -7.08 -0.82 -9.75
CA ILE A 50 -6.01 -1.05 -8.78
C ILE A 50 -4.70 -1.37 -9.51
N ASP A 51 -4.72 -2.28 -10.49
CA ASP A 51 -3.51 -2.64 -11.24
C ASP A 51 -2.96 -1.44 -12.04
N ASP A 52 -3.82 -0.67 -12.71
CA ASP A 52 -3.42 0.54 -13.45
C ASP A 52 -2.70 1.55 -12.53
N ILE A 53 -3.20 1.75 -11.31
CA ILE A 53 -2.59 2.67 -10.34
C ILE A 53 -1.26 2.10 -9.82
N LEU A 54 -1.22 0.83 -9.41
CA LEU A 54 0.01 0.22 -8.88
C LEU A 54 1.09 0.14 -9.97
N HIS A 55 0.72 -0.12 -11.21
CA HIS A 55 1.62 -0.07 -12.36
C HIS A 55 2.26 1.31 -12.54
N ARG A 56 1.46 2.38 -12.37
CA ARG A 56 1.97 3.76 -12.41
C ARG A 56 2.88 4.04 -11.22
N LEU A 57 2.49 3.63 -10.02
CA LEU A 57 3.23 3.88 -8.79
C LEU A 57 4.55 3.11 -8.75
N HIS A 58 4.61 1.89 -9.30
CA HIS A 58 5.85 1.11 -9.42
C HIS A 58 6.95 1.83 -10.21
N LYS A 59 6.57 2.70 -11.14
CA LYS A 59 7.49 3.48 -11.98
C LYS A 59 7.92 4.79 -11.36
N ILE A 60 7.30 5.18 -10.26
CA ILE A 60 7.59 6.43 -9.56
C ILE A 60 8.44 6.08 -8.34
N ASN A 61 9.51 6.84 -8.11
CA ASN A 61 10.20 6.77 -6.84
C ASN A 61 9.33 7.52 -5.83
N ILE A 62 8.71 6.81 -4.88
CA ILE A 62 8.05 7.45 -3.74
C ILE A 62 9.18 7.97 -2.85
N ASP A 63 9.57 9.21 -3.12
CA ASP A 63 10.58 9.92 -2.36
C ASP A 63 9.87 10.83 -1.35
N ASP A 64 9.40 10.18 -0.30
CA ASP A 64 9.09 10.83 0.96
C ASP A 64 9.91 10.10 2.01
N ASP A 65 10.60 10.83 2.87
CA ASP A 65 11.25 10.30 4.09
C ASP A 65 10.21 9.79 5.11
N ASP A 66 9.05 9.33 4.64
CA ASP A 66 7.94 8.78 5.40
C ASP A 66 7.94 7.25 5.30
N LEU A 67 8.35 6.62 6.40
CA LEU A 67 8.33 5.16 6.55
C LEU A 67 6.94 4.57 6.28
N TYR A 68 5.86 5.27 6.66
CA TYR A 68 4.50 4.76 6.41
C TYR A 68 4.20 4.67 4.91
N ALA A 69 4.56 5.70 4.14
CA ALA A 69 4.36 5.70 2.69
C ALA A 69 5.19 4.61 2.00
N ILE A 70 6.45 4.46 2.40
CA ILE A 70 7.35 3.43 1.84
C ILE A 70 6.86 2.02 2.19
N ALA A 71 6.49 1.77 3.44
CA ALA A 71 5.99 0.47 3.88
C ALA A 71 4.70 0.10 3.13
N LEU A 72 3.72 1.01 3.10
CA LEU A 72 2.46 0.77 2.39
C LEU A 72 2.68 0.52 0.89
N HIS A 73 3.59 1.26 0.26
CA HIS A 73 3.95 1.08 -1.13
C HIS A 73 4.59 -0.30 -1.38
N PHE A 74 5.54 -0.68 -0.54
CA PHE A 74 6.20 -1.98 -0.58
C PHE A 74 5.18 -3.11 -0.48
N ARG A 75 4.30 -3.06 0.53
CA ARG A 75 3.26 -4.05 0.75
C ARG A 75 2.40 -4.28 -0.49
N LEU A 76 1.81 -3.21 -1.00
CA LEU A 76 0.81 -3.27 -2.06
C LEU A 76 1.40 -3.75 -3.38
N LEU A 77 2.61 -3.29 -3.73
CA LEU A 77 3.31 -3.76 -4.92
C LEU A 77 3.68 -5.24 -4.83
N ARG A 78 4.23 -5.64 -3.69
CA ARG A 78 4.68 -7.02 -3.47
C ARG A 78 3.53 -8.02 -3.46
N GLN A 79 2.40 -7.66 -2.87
CA GLN A 79 1.15 -8.44 -2.94
C GLN A 79 0.66 -8.63 -4.38
N GLN A 80 0.89 -7.64 -5.25
CA GLN A 80 0.58 -7.70 -6.69
C GLN A 80 1.73 -8.24 -7.56
N ARG A 81 2.75 -8.86 -6.93
CA ARG A 81 3.87 -9.52 -7.61
C ARG A 81 4.77 -8.58 -8.42
N TYR A 82 4.71 -7.27 -8.15
CA TYR A 82 5.72 -6.35 -8.67
C TYR A 82 7.05 -6.61 -7.97
N GLN A 83 8.13 -6.55 -8.75
CA GLN A 83 9.47 -6.64 -8.20
C GLN A 83 9.80 -5.34 -7.47
N ILE A 84 9.97 -5.44 -6.15
CA ILE A 84 10.47 -4.36 -5.29
C ILE A 84 11.40 -4.97 -4.26
N THR A 85 12.56 -4.34 -4.08
CA THR A 85 13.59 -4.80 -3.15
C THR A 85 13.37 -4.22 -1.76
N SER A 86 13.70 -4.99 -0.74
CA SER A 86 13.65 -4.53 0.65
C SER A 86 14.68 -3.45 0.97
N ASP A 87 15.67 -3.23 0.09
CA ASP A 87 16.64 -2.13 0.18
C ASP A 87 16.01 -0.73 0.27
N ILE A 88 14.74 -0.58 -0.13
CA ILE A 88 14.01 0.68 0.03
C ILE A 88 13.95 1.13 1.51
N PHE A 89 14.07 0.19 2.46
CA PHE A 89 14.09 0.47 3.89
C PHE A 89 15.46 0.89 4.43
N ASN A 90 16.55 0.75 3.66
CA ASN A 90 17.92 1.04 4.13
C ASN A 90 18.09 2.47 4.69
N ARG A 91 17.31 3.44 4.18
CA ARG A 91 17.34 4.83 4.66
C ARG A 91 16.81 5.02 6.09
N PHE A 92 16.08 4.04 6.60
CA PHE A 92 15.50 4.03 7.95
C PHE A 92 16.35 3.27 8.97
N LEU A 93 17.51 2.76 8.55
CA LEU A 93 18.46 2.10 9.41
C LEU A 93 19.46 3.11 10.01
N ASP A 94 20.00 2.78 11.17
CA ASP A 94 21.10 3.47 11.81
C ASP A 94 22.47 2.91 11.35
N ASP A 95 23.57 3.42 11.89
CA ASP A 95 24.93 2.97 11.57
C ASP A 95 25.20 1.51 11.99
N ASN A 96 24.38 0.93 12.87
CA ASN A 96 24.45 -0.47 13.28
C ASN A 96 23.62 -1.39 12.35
N GLY A 97 22.84 -0.79 11.44
CA GLY A 97 21.94 -1.49 10.53
C GLY A 97 20.60 -1.88 11.18
N ASP A 98 20.21 -1.24 12.28
CA ASP A 98 18.92 -1.45 12.95
C ASP A 98 17.99 -0.26 12.68
N PHE A 99 16.66 -0.47 12.73
CA PHE A 99 15.72 0.62 12.49
C PHE A 99 15.90 1.74 13.51
N GLN A 100 15.97 2.98 13.03
CA GLN A 100 16.26 4.15 13.86
C GLN A 100 15.21 4.31 14.98
N ASP A 101 15.68 4.48 16.23
CA ASP A 101 14.82 4.66 17.41
C ASP A 101 13.82 5.82 17.26
N CYS A 102 14.16 6.87 16.50
CA CYS A 102 13.27 8.02 16.30
C CYS A 102 11.93 7.65 15.61
N LEU A 103 11.87 6.50 14.93
CA LEU A 103 10.69 5.97 14.24
C LEU A 103 9.65 5.43 15.23
N CYS A 104 10.02 5.15 16.48
CA CYS A 104 9.15 4.51 17.47
C CYS A 104 7.85 5.30 17.79
N ASN A 105 7.85 6.61 17.52
CA ASN A 105 6.70 7.47 17.78
C ASN A 105 5.62 7.41 16.68
N ASN A 106 5.92 6.80 15.52
CA ASN A 106 4.98 6.69 14.41
C ASN A 106 4.33 5.31 14.38
N VAL A 107 3.30 5.12 15.21
CA VAL A 107 2.55 3.85 15.34
C VAL A 107 2.02 3.34 13.99
N LYS A 108 1.60 4.25 13.10
CA LYS A 108 1.06 3.89 11.78
C LYS A 108 2.15 3.31 10.90
N ALA A 109 3.33 3.94 10.88
CA ALA A 109 4.49 3.44 10.14
C ALA A 109 4.99 2.10 10.69
N LEU A 110 5.09 1.96 12.02
CA LEU A 110 5.49 0.70 12.66
C LEU A 110 4.53 -0.45 12.32
N LEU A 111 3.22 -0.19 12.35
CA LEU A 111 2.24 -1.21 11.99
C LEU A 111 2.37 -1.62 10.53
N SER A 112 2.60 -0.68 9.61
CA SER A 112 2.83 -1.00 8.20
C SER A 112 4.13 -1.76 7.99
N LEU A 113 5.22 -1.39 8.66
CA LEU A 113 6.49 -2.09 8.60
C LEU A 113 6.37 -3.54 9.14
N TYR A 114 5.65 -3.73 10.23
CA TYR A 114 5.34 -5.06 10.77
C TYR A 114 4.53 -5.92 9.78
N GLU A 115 3.58 -5.33 9.05
CA GLU A 115 2.85 -6.05 8.00
C GLU A 115 3.77 -6.47 6.84
N ASP A 116 4.82 -5.68 6.55
CA ASP A 116 5.79 -5.96 5.49
C ASP A 116 6.78 -7.07 5.84
N ALA A 117 7.12 -7.22 7.13
CA ALA A 117 7.95 -8.31 7.62
C ALA A 117 7.43 -9.70 7.17
N TYR A 118 6.10 -9.84 7.07
CA TYR A 118 5.45 -11.07 6.60
C TYR A 118 5.57 -11.33 5.09
N LEU A 119 6.13 -10.39 4.33
CA LEU A 119 6.33 -10.50 2.88
C LEU A 119 7.78 -10.77 2.48
N GLY A 120 8.67 -10.93 3.47
CA GLY A 120 10.10 -11.15 3.26
C GLY A 120 10.45 -12.51 2.67
N PHE A 121 11.50 -12.53 1.86
CA PHE A 121 12.20 -13.74 1.43
C PHE A 121 13.38 -14.06 2.36
N PRO A 122 13.88 -15.32 2.35
CA PRO A 122 14.99 -15.72 3.22
C PRO A 122 16.31 -14.93 3.04
N ASP A 123 16.47 -14.20 1.95
CA ASP A 123 17.63 -13.37 1.63
C ASP A 123 17.45 -11.87 1.96
N GLU A 124 16.37 -11.51 2.64
CA GLU A 124 16.05 -10.12 2.98
C GLU A 124 16.07 -9.89 4.50
N ASP A 125 17.25 -9.97 5.10
CA ASP A 125 17.48 -9.80 6.55
C ASP A 125 16.85 -8.51 7.13
N ILE A 126 16.74 -7.45 6.33
CA ILE A 126 16.11 -6.18 6.74
C ILE A 126 14.62 -6.34 7.12
N LEU A 127 13.91 -7.29 6.50
CA LEU A 127 12.51 -7.59 6.81
C LEU A 127 12.38 -8.55 8.01
N GLU A 128 13.45 -9.26 8.38
CA GLU A 128 13.49 -10.01 9.65
C GLU A 128 13.69 -9.07 10.85
N LYS A 129 14.38 -7.93 10.64
CA LYS A 129 14.59 -6.89 11.65
C LYS A 129 13.38 -5.95 11.85
N ALA A 130 12.44 -5.96 10.91
CA ALA A 130 11.24 -5.13 10.89
C ALA A 130 10.20 -5.60 11.93
#